data_AF-A0A7S4IW84-F1
#
_entry.id   AF-A0A7S4IW84-F1
#
_cell.length_a   1.000
_cell.length_b   1.000
_cell.length_c   1.000
_cell.angle_alpha   90.00
_cell.angle_beta   90.00
_cell.angle_gamma   90.00
#
_symmetry.space_group_name_H-M   'P 1'
#
loop_
_entity.id
_entity.type
_entity.pdbx_description
1 polymer ?
#
loop_
_entity_poly.entity_id
_entity_poly.type
_entity_poly.pdbx_seq_one_letter_code
_entity_poly.pdbx_strand_id
1 'polypeptide(L)'
;VASGFAAGVVVTGLLNPYDRALFLSISKNRPFLQIRNWRNPYQGLGQSIVGRAVSSGLWFPLERAASDACRANRATASLPPGMQAALAGQIAGGANALILSPLSFVKFQTW
;
A
#
# COMPACT_ATOMS: atom_id res chain seq x y z
N VAL A 1 -9.18 9.65 11.49
CA VAL A 1 -8.99 8.30 10.89
C VAL A 1 -10.13 7.96 9.92
N ALA A 2 -11.40 8.04 10.33
CA ALA A 2 -12.55 7.76 9.46
C ALA A 2 -12.63 8.63 8.19
N SER A 3 -12.37 9.93 8.31
CA SER A 3 -12.33 10.86 7.16
C SER A 3 -11.20 10.54 6.16
N GLY A 4 -10.02 10.19 6.66
CA GLY A 4 -8.89 9.75 5.82
C GLY A 4 -9.16 8.42 5.12
N PHE A 5 -9.82 7.48 5.80
CA PHE A 5 -10.25 6.23 5.18
C PHE A 5 -11.32 6.45 4.11
N ALA A 6 -12.34 7.28 4.39
CA ALA A 6 -13.38 7.62 3.43
C ALA A 6 -12.81 8.32 2.19
N ALA A 7 -11.93 9.30 2.37
CA ALA A 7 -11.22 9.94 1.28
C ALA A 7 -10.38 8.92 0.47
N GLY A 8 -9.68 8.01 1.17
CA GLY A 8 -8.93 6.93 0.54
C GLY A 8 -9.81 6.00 -0.28
N VAL A 9 -10.98 5.61 0.22
CA VAL A 9 -11.96 4.78 -0.50
C VAL A 9 -12.48 5.49 -1.74
N VAL A 10 -12.82 6.79 -1.65
CA VAL A 10 -13.29 7.59 -2.78
C VAL A 10 -12.21 7.70 -3.87
N VAL A 11 -10.97 8.01 -3.49
CA VAL A 11 -9.83 8.07 -4.41
C VAL A 11 -9.56 6.69 -5.04
N THR A 12 -9.67 5.61 -4.26
CA THR A 12 -9.55 4.24 -4.79
C THR A 12 -10.67 3.95 -5.78
N GLY A 13 -11.91 4.32 -5.48
CA GLY A 13 -13.06 4.18 -6.37
C GLY A 13 -12.83 4.83 -7.73
N LEU A 14 -12.34 6.07 -7.73
CA LEU A 14 -12.11 6.85 -8.93
C LEU A 14 -10.91 6.35 -9.75
N LEU A 15 -9.81 5.95 -9.10
CA LEU A 15 -8.55 5.61 -9.78
C LEU A 15 -8.41 4.12 -10.11
N ASN A 16 -9.11 3.21 -9.43
CA ASN A 16 -9.03 1.77 -9.68
C ASN A 16 -9.37 1.36 -11.14
N PRO A 17 -10.36 1.95 -11.85
CA PRO A 17 -10.57 1.63 -13.26
C PRO A 17 -9.38 2.05 -14.15
N TYR A 18 -8.72 3.16 -13.82
CA TYR A 18 -7.56 3.65 -14.56
C TYR A 18 -6.35 2.74 -14.35
N ASP A 19 -6.05 2.37 -13.10
CA ASP A 19 -4.97 1.45 -12.75
C ASP A 19 -5.15 0.09 -13.46
N ARG A 20 -6.39 -0.42 -13.51
CA ARG A 20 -6.69 -1.68 -14.18
C ARG A 20 -6.52 -1.60 -15.69
N ALA A 21 -7.02 -0.53 -16.32
CA ALA A 21 -6.89 -0.34 -17.77
C ALA A 21 -5.42 -0.21 -18.19
N LEU A 22 -4.60 0.46 -17.37
CA LEU A 22 -3.16 0.57 -17.58
C LEU A 22 -2.45 -0.79 -17.40
N PHE A 23 -2.76 -1.53 -16.33
CA PHE A 23 -2.20 -2.86 -16.09
C PHE A 23 -2.53 -3.83 -17.22
N LEU A 24 -3.79 -3.89 -17.66
CA LEU A 24 -4.20 -4.74 -18.79
C LEU A 24 -3.57 -4.31 -20.11
N SER A 25 -3.37 -3.01 -20.32
CA SER A 25 -2.67 -2.49 -21.51
C SER A 25 -1.23 -3.02 -21.57
N ILE A 26 -0.50 -2.99 -20.45
CA ILE A 26 0.87 -3.48 -20.36
C ILE A 26 0.92 -5.02 -20.41
N SER A 27 0.14 -5.72 -19.58
CA SER A 27 0.18 -7.19 -19.49
C SER A 27 -0.35 -7.91 -20.73
N LYS A 28 -1.31 -7.32 -21.46
CA LYS A 28 -1.88 -7.93 -22.67
C LYS A 28 -1.42 -7.27 -23.96
N ASN A 29 -0.53 -6.27 -23.88
CA ASN A 29 -0.01 -5.51 -25.02
C ASN A 29 -1.14 -4.95 -25.91
N ARG A 30 -2.15 -4.34 -25.28
CA ARG A 30 -3.35 -3.81 -25.94
C ARG A 30 -3.42 -2.29 -25.80
N PRO A 31 -3.95 -1.56 -26.81
CA PRO A 31 -4.12 -0.13 -26.69
C PRO A 31 -5.06 0.21 -25.53
N PHE A 32 -4.67 1.21 -24.73
CA PHE A 32 -5.35 1.61 -23.49
C PHE A 32 -6.87 1.86 -23.66
N LEU A 33 -7.26 2.42 -24.81
CA LEU A 33 -8.65 2.80 -25.12
C LEU A 33 -9.51 1.63 -25.62
N GLN A 34 -9.01 0.39 -25.64
CA GLN A 34 -9.80 -0.74 -26.12
C GLN A 34 -10.95 -1.06 -25.15
N ILE A 35 -12.20 -1.06 -25.65
CA ILE A 35 -13.44 -1.35 -24.88
C ILE A 35 -13.37 -2.65 -24.04
N ARG A 36 -12.56 -3.64 -24.46
CA ARG A 36 -12.33 -4.87 -23.67
C ARG A 36 -11.61 -4.61 -22.34
N ASN A 37 -10.77 -3.58 -22.23
CA ASN A 37 -10.12 -3.19 -20.96
C ASN A 37 -11.10 -2.52 -19.99
N TRP A 38 -12.17 -1.92 -20.51
CA TRP A 38 -13.18 -1.17 -19.76
C TRP A 38 -14.44 -2.00 -19.42
N ARG A 39 -14.51 -3.28 -19.80
CA ARG A 39 -15.74 -4.09 -19.66
C ARG A 39 -16.11 -4.41 -18.20
N ASN A 40 -15.15 -4.48 -17.29
CA ASN A 40 -15.36 -4.75 -15.85
C ASN A 40 -14.50 -3.83 -14.94
N PRO A 41 -14.75 -2.51 -14.89
CA PRO A 41 -13.83 -1.53 -14.30
C PRO A 41 -13.57 -1.71 -12.78
N TYR A 42 -14.50 -2.32 -12.06
CA TYR A 42 -14.44 -2.49 -10.60
C TYR A 42 -14.01 -3.88 -10.13
N GLN A 43 -13.59 -4.76 -11.04
CA GLN A 43 -13.10 -6.09 -10.68
C GLN A 43 -11.83 -5.95 -9.83
N GLY A 44 -11.84 -6.49 -8.60
CA GLY A 44 -10.72 -6.38 -7.66
C GLY A 44 -10.66 -5.09 -6.82
N LEU A 45 -11.67 -4.21 -6.92
CA LEU A 45 -11.76 -2.98 -6.11
C LEU A 45 -11.81 -3.28 -4.60
N GLY A 46 -12.58 -4.29 -4.20
CA GLY A 46 -12.67 -4.72 -2.81
C GLY A 46 -11.31 -5.14 -2.23
N GLN A 47 -10.49 -5.84 -3.02
CA GLN A 47 -9.14 -6.24 -2.63
C GLN A 47 -8.21 -5.02 -2.46
N SER A 48 -8.31 -4.03 -3.35
CA SER A 48 -7.58 -2.76 -3.22
C SER A 48 -7.97 -1.98 -1.96
N ILE A 49 -9.26 -1.93 -1.63
CA ILE A 49 -9.76 -1.25 -0.43
C ILE A 49 -9.31 -2.00 0.83
N VAL A 50 -9.47 -3.32 0.89
CA VAL A 50 -9.03 -4.14 2.03
C VAL A 50 -7.53 -4.04 2.22
N GLY A 51 -6.72 -4.12 1.15
CA GLY A 51 -5.27 -3.96 1.23
C GLY A 51 -4.85 -2.59 1.78
N ARG A 52 -5.52 -1.50 1.36
CA ARG A 52 -5.27 -0.15 1.91
C ARG A 52 -5.75 -0.01 3.34
N ALA A 53 -6.90 -0.58 3.70
CA ALA A 53 -7.43 -0.57 5.07
C ALA A 53 -6.46 -1.26 6.03
N VAL A 54 -6.01 -2.46 5.66
CA VAL A 54 -5.06 -3.24 6.46
C VAL A 54 -3.72 -2.51 6.54
N SER A 55 -3.17 -2.04 5.41
CA SER A 55 -1.88 -1.31 5.41
C SER A 55 -1.92 -0.03 6.26
N SER A 56 -2.96 0.79 6.11
CA SER A 56 -3.10 2.03 6.90
C SER A 56 -3.37 1.75 8.38
N GLY A 57 -4.08 0.67 8.71
CA GLY A 57 -4.27 0.22 10.09
C GLY A 57 -2.99 -0.31 10.72
N LEU A 58 -2.17 -1.03 9.95
CA LEU A 58 -0.93 -1.64 10.42
C LEU A 58 0.22 -0.64 10.53
N TRP A 59 0.19 0.46 9.77
CA TRP A 59 1.27 1.46 9.76
C TRP A 59 1.53 2.07 11.14
N PHE A 60 0.48 2.54 11.84
CA PHE A 60 0.62 3.19 13.14
C PHE A 60 1.24 2.32 14.26
N PRO A 61 0.86 1.05 14.44
CA PRO A 61 1.52 0.19 15.42
C PRO A 61 2.95 -0.19 14.99
N LEU A 62 3.19 -0.42 13.70
CA LEU A 62 4.53 -0.75 13.17
C LEU A 62 5.51 0.42 13.31
N GLU A 63 5.09 1.64 12.99
CA GLU A 63 5.88 2.84 13.14
C GLU A 63 6.25 3.09 14.61
N ARG A 64 5.28 2.93 15.53
CA ARG A 64 5.55 3.01 16.98
C ARG A 64 6.56 1.95 17.41
N ALA A 65 6.33 0.68 17.11
CA ALA A 65 7.23 -0.41 17.48
C ALA A 65 8.65 -0.21 16.92
N ALA A 66 8.78 0.23 15.66
CA ALA A 66 10.06 0.52 15.04
C ALA A 66 10.77 1.72 15.66
N SER A 67 10.01 2.77 16.01
CA SER A 67 10.55 3.95 16.68
C SER A 67 11.02 3.65 18.12
N ASP A 68 10.27 2.82 18.85
CA ASP A 68 10.62 2.38 20.20
C ASP A 68 11.84 1.45 20.18
N ALA A 69 11.92 0.54 19.20
CA ALA A 69 13.10 -0.29 18.99
C ALA A 69 14.35 0.53 18.62
N CYS A 70 14.20 1.57 17.79
CA CYS A 70 15.29 2.50 17.47
C CYS A 70 15.68 3.40 18.64
N ARG A 71 14.79 3.68 19.60
CA ARG A 71 15.12 4.45 20.81
C ARG A 71 15.75 3.59 21.89
N ALA A 72 15.35 2.32 22.00
CA ALA A 72 15.91 1.36 22.93
C ALA A 72 17.35 0.94 22.57
N ASN A 73 17.72 0.98 21.29
CA ASN A 73 19.07 0.67 20.85
C ASN A 73 20.07 1.80 21.16
N ARG A 74 21.01 1.53 22.07
CA ARG A 74 22.09 2.46 22.45
C ARG A 74 22.96 2.93 21.27
N ALA A 75 23.09 2.11 20.22
CA ALA A 75 23.83 2.45 19.00
C ALA A 75 23.11 3.49 18.12
N THR A 76 21.78 3.57 18.22
CA THR A 76 20.92 4.47 17.44
C THR A 76 20.54 5.71 18.25
N ALA A 77 20.68 5.66 19.58
CA ALA A 77 20.44 6.78 20.50
C ALA A 77 21.44 7.95 20.34
N SER A 78 22.62 7.70 19.79
CA SER A 78 23.61 8.74 19.48
C SER A 78 23.41 9.41 18.11
N LEU A 79 22.46 8.92 17.30
CA LEU A 79 22.21 9.47 15.97
C LEU A 79 21.36 10.75 16.03
N PRO A 80 21.49 11.64 15.03
CA PRO A 80 20.61 12.79 14.89
C PRO A 80 19.13 12.34 14.78
N PRO A 81 18.19 13.12 15.34
CA PRO A 81 16.77 12.74 15.38
C PRO A 81 16.16 12.49 13.99
N GLY A 82 16.62 13.20 12.96
CA GLY A 82 16.17 12.96 11.57
C GLY A 82 16.62 11.61 11.01
N MET A 83 17.82 11.14 11.36
CA MET A 83 18.35 9.86 10.88
C MET A 83 17.71 8.68 11.64
N GLN A 84 17.40 8.86 12.92
CA GLN A 84 16.63 7.89 13.70
C GLN A 84 15.21 7.72 13.13
N ALA A 85 14.54 8.83 12.78
CA ALA A 85 13.22 8.79 12.14
C ALA A 85 13.28 8.10 10.76
N ALA A 86 14.31 8.37 9.96
CA ALA A 86 14.50 7.72 8.67
C ALA A 86 14.69 6.20 8.81
N LEU A 87 15.52 5.75 9.76
CA LEU A 87 15.73 4.31 10.03
C LEU A 87 14.47 3.63 10.54
N ALA A 88 13.77 4.25 11.50
CA ALA A 88 12.50 3.73 12.01
C ALA A 88 11.45 3.61 10.88
N GLY A 89 11.38 4.61 10.00
CA GLY A 89 10.51 4.59 8.82
C GLY A 89 10.85 3.48 7.84
N GLN A 90 12.14 3.20 7.60
CA GLN A 90 12.56 2.11 6.72
C GLN A 90 12.25 0.73 7.31
N ILE A 91 12.45 0.55 8.62
CA ILE A 91 12.13 -0.70 9.32
C ILE A 91 10.61 -0.93 9.32
N ALA A 92 9.83 0.10 9.66
CA ALA A 92 8.36 0.04 9.63
C ALA A 92 7.84 -0.24 8.21
N GLY A 93 8.42 0.42 7.21
CA GLY A 93 8.12 0.20 5.79
C GLY A 93 8.43 -1.22 5.33
N GLY A 94 9.61 -1.75 5.67
CA GLY A 94 10.00 -3.12 5.35
C GLY A 94 9.11 -4.16 6.02
N ALA A 95 8.79 -3.98 7.30
CA ALA A 95 7.90 -4.87 8.03
C ALA A 95 6.46 -4.84 7.48
N ASN A 96 5.94 -3.65 7.16
CA ASN A 96 4.63 -3.50 6.52
C ASN A 96 4.62 -4.18 5.14
N ALA A 97 5.69 -4.01 4.36
CA ALA A 97 5.83 -4.66 3.05
C ALA A 97 5.88 -6.19 3.15
N LEU A 98 6.58 -6.76 4.13
CA LEU A 98 6.63 -8.21 4.36
C LEU A 98 5.25 -8.77 4.70
N ILE A 99 4.50 -8.08 5.56
CA ILE A 99 3.16 -8.52 5.97
C ILE A 99 2.15 -8.37 4.81
N LEU A 100 2.32 -7.36 3.95
CA LEU A 100 1.45 -7.11 2.79
C LEU A 100 1.87 -7.84 1.52
N SER A 101 3.06 -8.47 1.48
CA SER A 101 3.55 -9.22 0.32
C SER A 101 2.62 -10.37 -0.07
N PRO A 102 2.09 -11.20 0.86
CA PRO A 102 1.10 -12.23 0.53
C PRO A 102 -0.21 -11.66 -0.01
N LEU A 103 -0.68 -10.55 0.56
CA LEU A 103 -1.90 -9.84 0.13
C LEU A 103 -1.76 -9.31 -1.31
N SER A 104 -0.57 -8.82 -1.66
CA SER A 104 -0.25 -8.36 -3.01
C SER A 104 -0.18 -9.53 -4.00
N PHE A 105 0.32 -10.69 -3.58
CA PHE A 105 0.33 -11.91 -4.38
C PHE A 105 -1.07 -12.45 -4.67
N VAL A 106 -1.96 -12.48 -3.67
CA VAL A 106 -3.37 -12.87 -3.85
C VAL A 106 -4.08 -11.94 -4.83
N LYS A 107 -3.84 -10.61 -4.72
CA LYS A 107 -4.38 -9.62 -5.65
C LYS A 107 -3.92 -9.87 -7.10
N PHE A 108 -2.65 -10.25 -7.29
CA PHE A 108 -2.11 -10.54 -8.62
C PHE A 108 -2.76 -11.78 -9.27
N GLN A 109 -3.10 -12.81 -8.49
CA GLN A 109 -3.77 -14.01 -9.01
C GLN A 109 -5.27 -13.83 -9.26
N THR A 110 -5.91 -12.84 -8.63
CA THR A 110 -7.34 -12.56 -8.81
C THR A 110 -7.64 -11.54 -9.91
N TRP A 111 -6.61 -10.96 -10.53
CA TRP A 111 -6.70 -9.98 -11.62
C TRP A 111 -6.50 -10.62 -13.00
#